data_AF-A0A4Y7LZN3-F1
#
_entry.id   AF-A0A4Y7LZN3-F1
#
_cell.length_a   1.000
_cell.length_b   1.000
_cell.length_c   1.000
_cell.angle_alpha   90.00
_cell.angle_beta   90.00
_cell.angle_gamma   90.00
#
_symmetry.space_group_name_H-M   'P 1'
#
loop_
_entity.id
_entity.type
_entity.pdbx_description
1 polymer ?
#
loop_
_entity_poly.entity_id
_entity_poly.type
_entity_poly.pdbx_seq_one_letter_code
_entity_poly.pdbx_strand_id
1 'polypeptide(L)'
;MKLNMAILLLQEIRVTLERQSLLLGQPKSKVKKGEDKFLMSYIQPRTPVIPEDLSALFKKNFPLKVSRPAKENKKTRTRKKVLTSIEKRKLGLHKLPKTGIKYKACAPLHQLWVEYMENFLELENSTKAANKDLLYQRIAKADYHGCLLMVTRSKCPSYIGAKGIVVLETKNTFQIICENDQLRIIPKRDSVFTFNVSKWTFTLFGNHMNIRPSERAARKFKSKPTIDL
;
A
#
# COMPACT_ATOMS: atom_id res chain seq x y z
N MET A 1 46.69 20.87 -6.01
CA MET A 1 47.04 19.56 -6.62
C MET A 1 45.90 18.55 -6.67
N LYS A 2 45.08 18.36 -5.62
CA LYS A 2 44.03 17.32 -5.61
C LYS A 2 42.89 17.52 -6.65
N LEU A 3 42.59 18.76 -7.02
CA LEU A 3 41.50 19.06 -7.98
C LEU A 3 41.87 18.70 -9.43
N ASN A 4 43.12 18.90 -9.85
CA ASN A 4 43.58 18.55 -11.21
C ASN A 4 43.66 17.04 -11.42
N MET A 5 44.04 16.27 -10.39
CA MET A 5 44.08 14.80 -10.50
C MET A 5 42.69 14.18 -10.65
N ALA A 6 41.67 14.76 -10.01
CA ALA A 6 40.28 14.29 -10.16
C ALA A 6 39.74 14.54 -11.58
N ILE A 7 40.11 15.67 -12.20
CA ILE A 7 39.68 16.02 -13.56
C ILE A 7 40.33 15.10 -14.60
N LEU A 8 41.63 14.79 -14.44
CA LEU A 8 42.35 13.86 -15.31
C LEU A 8 41.79 12.43 -15.22
N LEU A 9 41.51 11.94 -14.00
CA LEU A 9 40.88 10.62 -13.82
C LEU A 9 39.49 10.55 -14.45
N LEU A 10 38.68 11.62 -14.34
CA LEU A 10 37.37 11.66 -14.97
C LEU A 10 37.45 11.69 -16.50
N GLN A 11 38.47 12.34 -17.07
CA GLN A 11 38.70 12.32 -18.52
C GLN A 11 39.16 10.94 -18.99
N GLU A 12 40.06 10.26 -18.28
CA GLU A 12 40.49 8.91 -18.61
C GLU A 12 39.36 7.88 -18.51
N ILE A 13 38.52 7.99 -17.47
CA ILE A 13 37.32 7.16 -17.30
C ILE A 13 36.34 7.39 -18.45
N ARG A 14 36.17 8.63 -18.89
CA ARG A 14 35.27 8.95 -20.01
C ARG A 14 35.77 8.39 -21.33
N VAL A 15 37.07 8.53 -21.62
CA VAL A 15 37.70 7.98 -22.84
C VAL A 15 37.65 6.45 -22.86
N THR A 16 37.83 5.80 -21.70
CA THR A 16 37.72 4.34 -21.58
C THR A 16 36.29 3.85 -21.75
N LEU A 17 35.29 4.56 -21.19
CA LEU A 17 33.87 4.26 -21.40
C LEU A 17 33.44 4.46 -22.86
N GLU A 18 33.91 5.51 -23.52
CA GLU A 18 33.63 5.76 -24.93
C GLU A 18 34.24 4.67 -25.83
N ARG A 19 35.49 4.25 -25.57
CA ARG A 19 36.13 3.11 -26.26
C ARG A 19 35.39 1.79 -26.01
N GLN A 20 34.91 1.54 -24.79
CA GLN A 20 34.11 0.35 -24.49
C GLN A 20 32.75 0.38 -25.19
N SER A 21 32.12 1.55 -25.31
CA SER A 21 30.84 1.69 -26.03
C SER A 21 31.00 1.44 -27.54
N LEU A 22 32.14 1.85 -28.12
CA LEU A 22 32.49 1.59 -29.52
C LEU A 22 32.74 0.11 -29.78
N LEU A 23 33.36 -0.61 -28.84
CA LEU A 23 33.56 -2.07 -28.93
C LEU A 23 32.26 -2.86 -28.80
N LEU A 24 31.30 -2.39 -28.00
CA LEU A 24 30.07 -3.12 -27.72
C LEU A 24 28.96 -2.88 -28.76
N GLY A 25 29.08 -1.84 -29.58
CA GLY A 25 28.08 -1.48 -30.60
C GLY A 25 26.72 -1.09 -30.00
N GLN A 26 25.91 -0.31 -30.73
CA GLN A 26 24.58 0.05 -30.23
C GLN A 26 23.65 -1.18 -30.21
N PRO A 27 22.80 -1.33 -29.17
CA PRO A 27 21.88 -2.45 -29.06
C PRO A 27 20.79 -2.32 -30.14
N LYS A 28 20.95 -3.02 -31.26
CA LYS A 28 19.89 -3.16 -32.25
C LYS A 28 18.77 -4.04 -31.70
N SER A 29 17.55 -3.62 -32.02
CA SER A 29 16.24 -4.19 -31.72
C SER A 29 16.16 -5.70 -31.50
N LYS A 30 15.31 -6.11 -30.54
CA LYS A 30 14.82 -7.48 -30.24
C LYS A 30 15.10 -8.51 -31.35
N VAL A 31 16.19 -9.27 -31.19
CA VAL A 31 16.52 -10.42 -32.04
C VAL A 31 15.71 -11.63 -31.58
N LYS A 32 15.05 -12.31 -32.53
CA LYS A 32 14.32 -13.56 -32.27
C LYS A 32 15.30 -14.63 -31.74
N LYS A 33 14.87 -15.34 -30.69
CA LYS A 33 15.59 -16.48 -30.11
C LYS A 33 15.86 -17.55 -31.17
N GLY A 34 17.12 -17.94 -31.34
CA GLY A 34 17.47 -19.19 -32.02
C GLY A 34 18.73 -19.16 -32.86
N GLU A 35 19.34 -18.00 -33.12
CA GLU A 35 20.51 -17.94 -34.00
C GLU A 35 21.65 -17.20 -33.32
N ASP A 36 22.78 -17.90 -33.14
CA ASP A 36 24.05 -17.42 -32.60
C ASP A 36 24.75 -16.40 -33.52
N LYS A 37 23.97 -15.54 -34.19
CA LYS A 37 24.43 -14.54 -35.16
C LYS A 37 25.42 -13.57 -34.54
N PHE A 38 25.21 -13.19 -33.29
CA PHE A 38 26.15 -12.33 -32.56
C PHE A 38 27.50 -13.02 -32.35
N LEU A 39 27.50 -14.25 -31.81
CA LEU A 39 28.74 -14.98 -31.52
C LEU A 39 29.52 -15.30 -32.80
N MET A 40 28.84 -15.71 -33.87
CA MET A 40 29.48 -15.95 -35.17
C MET A 40 30.12 -14.68 -35.72
N SER A 41 29.40 -13.54 -35.69
CA SER A 41 29.95 -12.24 -36.13
C SER A 41 31.15 -11.77 -35.30
N TYR A 42 31.26 -12.22 -34.05
CA TYR A 42 32.35 -11.86 -33.14
C TYR A 42 33.58 -12.75 -33.32
N ILE A 43 33.40 -14.04 -33.62
CA ILE A 43 34.49 -15.03 -33.74
C ILE A 43 35.14 -15.00 -35.13
N GLN A 44 34.34 -14.80 -36.17
CA GLN A 44 34.78 -14.87 -37.58
C GLN A 44 35.94 -13.92 -37.94
N PRO A 45 36.05 -12.68 -37.43
CA PRO A 45 37.19 -11.79 -37.72
C PRO A 45 38.47 -12.17 -36.97
N ARG A 46 38.38 -13.04 -35.96
CA ARG A 46 39.46 -13.36 -35.01
C ARG A 46 39.99 -14.78 -35.16
N THR A 47 39.46 -15.53 -36.12
CA THR A 47 39.86 -16.90 -36.41
C THR A 47 40.18 -17.04 -37.90
N PRO A 48 41.32 -17.63 -38.27
CA PRO A 48 41.75 -17.74 -39.67
C PRO A 48 41.07 -18.88 -40.45
N VAL A 49 40.08 -19.57 -39.86
CA VAL A 49 39.46 -20.79 -40.43
C VAL A 49 38.21 -20.43 -41.24
N ILE A 50 37.98 -21.19 -42.32
CA ILE A 50 36.91 -20.98 -43.31
C ILE A 50 35.51 -20.99 -42.64
N PRO A 51 34.58 -20.06 -42.99
CA PRO A 51 33.34 -19.82 -42.25
C PRO A 51 32.37 -21.01 -42.14
N GLU A 52 32.24 -21.86 -43.17
CA GLU A 52 31.32 -23.01 -43.12
C GLU A 52 31.72 -24.00 -42.00
N ASP A 53 33.01 -24.27 -41.84
CA ASP A 53 33.54 -25.29 -40.95
C ASP A 53 33.49 -24.85 -39.48
N LEU A 54 33.67 -23.55 -39.24
CA LEU A 54 33.54 -22.94 -37.92
C LEU A 54 32.14 -23.11 -37.32
N SER A 55 31.10 -23.01 -38.14
CA SER A 55 29.72 -23.17 -37.66
C SER A 55 29.43 -24.61 -37.21
N ALA A 56 30.01 -25.59 -37.90
CA ALA A 56 29.89 -27.01 -37.59
C ALA A 56 30.73 -27.39 -36.37
N LEU A 57 31.99 -26.95 -36.31
CA LEU A 57 32.89 -27.09 -35.16
C LEU A 57 32.31 -26.46 -33.90
N PHE A 58 31.69 -25.28 -34.02
CA PHE A 58 31.08 -24.59 -32.89
C PHE A 58 29.87 -25.35 -32.34
N LYS A 59 28.96 -25.82 -33.20
CA LYS A 59 27.82 -26.66 -32.75
C LYS A 59 28.28 -27.98 -32.12
N LYS A 60 29.38 -28.55 -32.61
CA LYS A 60 29.98 -29.79 -32.10
C LYS A 60 30.67 -29.58 -30.74
N ASN A 61 31.44 -28.50 -30.59
CA ASN A 61 32.29 -28.28 -29.42
C ASN A 61 31.64 -27.42 -28.34
N PHE A 62 30.66 -26.59 -28.69
CA PHE A 62 29.92 -25.72 -27.79
C PHE A 62 28.40 -25.91 -27.94
N PRO A 63 27.85 -27.08 -27.61
CA PRO A 63 26.40 -27.24 -27.50
C PRO A 63 25.91 -26.42 -26.29
N LEU A 64 25.68 -25.12 -26.49
CA LEU A 64 25.09 -24.20 -25.52
C LEU A 64 23.61 -24.55 -25.33
N LYS A 65 23.35 -25.69 -24.69
CA LYS A 65 22.02 -25.97 -24.14
C LYS A 65 21.83 -24.99 -22.99
N VAL A 66 21.02 -23.97 -23.22
CA VAL A 66 20.43 -23.18 -22.13
C VAL A 66 19.46 -24.10 -21.39
N SER A 67 19.99 -25.04 -20.60
CA SER A 67 19.20 -25.77 -19.63
C SER A 67 18.81 -24.74 -18.59
N ARG A 68 17.55 -24.27 -18.67
CA ARG A 68 16.96 -23.61 -17.51
C ARG A 68 17.08 -24.64 -16.38
N PRO A 69 17.72 -24.31 -15.24
CA PRO A 69 17.76 -25.25 -14.12
C PRO A 69 16.31 -25.67 -13.89
N ALA A 70 16.07 -26.99 -13.91
CA ALA A 70 14.75 -27.52 -13.61
C ALA A 70 14.35 -26.89 -12.28
N LYS A 71 13.21 -26.18 -12.25
CA LYS A 71 12.70 -25.62 -11.00
C LYS A 71 12.48 -26.82 -10.08
N GLU A 72 13.41 -27.07 -9.17
CA GLU A 72 13.13 -27.95 -8.05
C GLU A 72 11.83 -27.45 -7.43
N ASN A 73 10.82 -28.31 -7.41
CA ASN A 73 9.57 -28.07 -6.71
C ASN A 73 9.90 -27.97 -5.22
N LYS A 74 10.39 -26.80 -4.77
CA LYS A 74 10.45 -26.46 -3.35
C LYS A 74 9.04 -26.67 -2.84
N LYS A 75 8.85 -27.66 -1.97
CA LYS A 75 7.57 -27.96 -1.31
C LYS A 75 7.00 -26.62 -0.85
N THR A 76 5.93 -26.17 -1.50
CA THR A 76 5.28 -24.91 -1.16
C THR A 76 4.88 -25.04 0.30
N ARG A 77 5.46 -24.18 1.15
CA ARG A 77 5.19 -24.17 2.59
C ARG A 77 3.67 -24.17 2.77
N THR A 78 3.11 -25.25 3.30
CA THR A 78 1.67 -25.39 3.48
C THR A 78 1.22 -24.26 4.38
N ARG A 79 0.50 -23.29 3.81
CA ARG A 79 -0.05 -22.18 4.60
C ARG A 79 -0.97 -22.80 5.65
N LYS A 80 -0.77 -22.44 6.92
CA LYS A 80 -1.67 -22.83 8.01
C LYS A 80 -3.10 -22.52 7.56
N LYS A 81 -4.03 -23.48 7.70
CA LYS A 81 -5.43 -23.29 7.36
C LYS A 81 -5.96 -22.13 8.22
N VAL A 82 -6.30 -21.01 7.57
CA VAL A 82 -6.96 -19.88 8.22
C VAL A 82 -8.45 -20.19 8.29
N LEU A 83 -9.10 -19.81 9.39
CA LEU A 83 -10.54 -19.98 9.53
C LEU A 83 -11.30 -19.34 8.36
N THR A 84 -12.28 -20.08 7.84
CA THR A 84 -13.19 -19.57 6.80
C THR A 84 -14.09 -18.46 7.35
N SER A 85 -14.71 -17.67 6.46
CA SER A 85 -15.67 -16.64 6.91
C SER A 85 -16.87 -17.22 7.66
N ILE A 86 -17.25 -18.47 7.35
CA ILE A 86 -18.36 -19.17 7.99
C ILE A 86 -17.97 -19.56 9.42
N GLU A 87 -16.78 -20.14 9.58
CA GLU A 87 -16.23 -20.50 10.90
C GLU A 87 -16.08 -19.28 11.80
N LYS A 88 -15.52 -18.17 11.27
CA LYS A 88 -15.41 -16.90 12.02
C LYS A 88 -16.76 -16.35 12.45
N ARG A 89 -17.81 -16.50 11.62
CA ARG A 89 -19.18 -16.08 11.96
C ARG A 89 -19.80 -16.99 13.02
N LYS A 90 -19.57 -18.31 12.95
CA LYS A 90 -20.05 -19.29 13.93
C LYS A 90 -19.45 -19.02 15.31
N LEU A 91 -18.17 -18.66 15.36
CA LEU A 91 -17.46 -18.29 16.58
C LEU A 91 -17.74 -16.85 17.06
N GLY A 92 -18.44 -16.03 16.28
CA GLY A 92 -18.83 -14.68 16.70
C GLY A 92 -17.68 -13.67 16.82
N LEU A 93 -16.51 -13.92 16.23
CA LEU A 93 -15.29 -13.09 16.43
C LEU A 93 -15.51 -11.59 16.19
N HIS A 94 -16.43 -11.22 15.30
CA HIS A 94 -16.68 -9.83 14.91
C HIS A 94 -17.99 -9.27 15.49
N LYS A 95 -18.53 -9.90 16.54
CA LYS A 95 -19.72 -9.45 17.25
C LYS A 95 -19.35 -9.08 18.67
N LEU A 96 -19.58 -7.82 19.04
CA LEU A 96 -19.51 -7.41 20.42
C LEU A 96 -20.78 -7.85 21.17
N PRO A 97 -20.66 -8.24 22.46
CA PRO A 97 -21.82 -8.45 23.30
C PRO A 97 -22.57 -7.12 23.46
N LYS A 98 -23.90 -7.15 23.31
CA LYS A 98 -24.74 -5.94 23.47
C LYS A 98 -24.85 -5.50 24.94
N THR A 99 -24.63 -6.43 25.86
CA THR A 99 -24.79 -6.25 27.31
C THR A 99 -23.45 -6.45 28.00
N GLY A 100 -23.15 -5.61 29.00
CA GLY A 100 -21.96 -5.74 29.85
C GLY A 100 -20.81 -4.79 29.50
N ILE A 101 -20.80 -4.18 28.31
CA ILE A 101 -19.83 -3.12 27.96
C ILE A 101 -20.35 -1.80 28.54
N LYS A 102 -19.68 -1.29 29.57
CA LYS A 102 -19.99 0.01 30.17
C LYS A 102 -19.22 1.12 29.47
N TYR A 103 -19.83 2.27 29.29
CA TYR A 103 -19.23 3.47 28.71
C TYR A 103 -17.95 3.87 29.44
N LYS A 104 -17.97 3.82 30.78
CA LYS A 104 -16.80 4.14 31.63
C LYS A 104 -15.59 3.26 31.34
N ALA A 105 -15.81 1.98 31.01
CA ALA A 105 -14.72 1.07 30.68
C ALA A 105 -14.03 1.43 29.34
N CYS A 106 -14.73 2.13 28.45
CA CYS A 106 -14.19 2.61 27.18
C CYS A 106 -13.57 4.01 27.26
N ALA A 107 -13.63 4.69 28.40
CA ALA A 107 -13.04 6.03 28.55
C ALA A 107 -11.51 6.05 28.34
N PRO A 108 -10.71 5.09 28.86
CA PRO A 108 -9.27 5.05 28.60
C PRO A 108 -8.94 4.84 27.11
N LEU A 109 -9.79 4.10 26.39
CA LEU A 109 -9.65 3.91 24.94
C LEU A 109 -9.82 5.23 24.19
N HIS A 110 -10.75 6.08 24.64
CA HIS A 110 -10.93 7.41 24.07
C HIS A 110 -9.72 8.31 24.33
N GLN A 111 -9.18 8.31 25.54
CA GLN A 111 -7.99 9.10 25.87
C GLN A 111 -6.80 8.74 24.98
N LEU A 112 -6.51 7.43 24.82
CA LEU A 112 -5.46 6.97 23.93
C LEU A 112 -5.68 7.42 22.48
N TRP A 113 -6.93 7.38 22.01
CA TRP A 113 -7.27 7.83 20.67
C TRP A 113 -7.06 9.35 20.48
N VAL A 114 -7.35 10.17 21.49
CA VAL A 114 -7.10 11.62 21.45
C VAL A 114 -5.61 11.89 21.32
N GLU A 115 -4.79 11.29 22.19
CA GLU A 115 -3.32 11.43 22.16
C GLU A 115 -2.75 10.95 20.81
N TYR A 116 -3.26 9.85 20.28
CA TYR A 116 -2.90 9.35 18.95
C TYR A 116 -3.22 10.39 17.86
N MET A 117 -4.43 10.94 17.83
CA MET A 117 -4.86 11.86 16.78
C MET A 117 -4.16 13.22 16.86
N GLU A 118 -3.88 13.72 18.06
CA GLU A 118 -3.12 14.97 18.24
C GLU A 118 -1.71 14.84 17.67
N ASN A 119 -1.01 13.75 18.00
CA ASN A 119 0.32 13.45 17.47
C ASN A 119 0.30 13.15 15.96
N PHE A 120 -0.74 12.48 15.47
CA PHE A 120 -0.84 12.05 14.08
C PHE A 120 -1.20 13.19 13.11
N LEU A 121 -2.02 14.13 13.55
CA LEU A 121 -2.50 15.23 12.69
C LEU A 121 -1.55 16.43 12.66
N GLU A 122 -0.72 16.63 13.69
CA GLU A 122 0.23 17.76 13.80
C GLU A 122 -0.46 19.10 13.45
N LEU A 123 -1.60 19.35 14.12
CA LEU A 123 -2.58 20.38 13.72
C LEU A 123 -1.97 21.79 13.66
N GLU A 124 -1.01 22.11 14.52
CA GLU A 124 -0.32 23.42 14.52
C GLU A 124 0.49 23.66 13.24
N ASN A 125 1.05 22.61 12.64
CA ASN A 125 1.84 22.69 11.41
C ASN A 125 0.99 22.50 10.15
N SER A 126 -0.08 21.71 10.24
CA SER A 126 -0.92 21.28 9.10
C SER A 126 -2.03 22.27 8.71
N THR A 127 -2.31 23.29 9.53
CA THR A 127 -3.41 24.26 9.28
C THR A 127 -3.04 25.36 8.28
N LYS A 128 -1.77 25.44 7.89
CA LYS A 128 -1.32 26.28 6.76
C LYS A 128 -1.97 25.80 5.46
N ALA A 129 -2.43 26.73 4.62
CA ALA A 129 -3.25 26.44 3.44
C ALA A 129 -2.65 25.37 2.49
N ALA A 130 -1.32 25.32 2.37
CA ALA A 130 -0.61 24.36 1.52
C ALA A 130 -0.74 22.88 1.97
N ASN A 131 -1.10 22.61 3.24
CA ASN A 131 -1.06 21.26 3.82
C ASN A 131 -2.44 20.63 4.06
N LYS A 132 -3.54 21.29 3.67
CA LYS A 132 -4.90 20.79 3.90
C LYS A 132 -5.15 19.43 3.24
N ASP A 133 -4.63 19.21 2.03
CA ASP A 133 -4.79 17.94 1.33
C ASP A 133 -4.08 16.80 2.06
N LEU A 134 -2.90 17.06 2.61
CA LEU A 134 -2.17 16.08 3.43
C LEU A 134 -2.94 15.76 4.72
N LEU A 135 -3.51 16.78 5.36
CA LEU A 135 -4.36 16.61 6.54
C LEU A 135 -5.57 15.71 6.23
N TYR A 136 -6.30 15.97 5.13
CA TYR A 136 -7.42 15.14 4.73
C TYR A 136 -7.01 13.70 4.41
N GLN A 137 -5.84 13.50 3.80
CA GLN A 137 -5.30 12.16 3.55
C GLN A 137 -4.92 11.43 4.84
N ARG A 138 -4.35 12.14 5.83
CA ARG A 138 -4.06 11.58 7.16
C ARG A 138 -5.36 11.14 7.83
N ILE A 139 -6.35 12.03 7.92
CA ILE A 139 -7.67 11.73 8.49
C ILE A 139 -8.32 10.53 7.80
N ALA A 140 -8.32 10.51 6.46
CA ALA A 140 -8.89 9.41 5.69
C ALA A 140 -8.20 8.05 5.97
N LYS A 141 -6.92 8.04 6.37
CA LYS A 141 -6.16 6.83 6.70
C LYS A 141 -6.16 6.47 8.19
N ALA A 142 -6.59 7.38 9.05
CA ALA A 142 -6.55 7.22 10.49
C ALA A 142 -7.37 6.02 10.98
N ASP A 143 -7.08 5.58 12.20
CA ASP A 143 -7.94 4.66 12.94
C ASP A 143 -9.00 5.44 13.75
N TYR A 144 -10.20 4.88 13.86
CA TYR A 144 -11.32 5.48 14.58
C TYR A 144 -11.83 4.64 15.75
N HIS A 145 -11.17 3.53 16.11
CA HIS A 145 -11.45 2.85 17.38
C HIS A 145 -11.10 3.78 18.55
N GLY A 146 -12.03 4.02 19.46
CA GLY A 146 -11.89 5.00 20.55
C GLY A 146 -12.32 6.43 20.19
N CYS A 147 -12.68 6.69 18.94
CA CYS A 147 -13.19 8.00 18.54
C CYS A 147 -14.56 8.29 19.17
N LEU A 148 -14.73 9.47 19.76
CA LEU A 148 -16.04 9.96 20.17
C LEU A 148 -16.75 10.56 18.94
N LEU A 149 -17.64 9.77 18.34
CA LEU A 149 -18.40 10.17 17.14
C LEU A 149 -19.80 10.61 17.52
N MET A 150 -20.30 11.59 16.76
CA MET A 150 -21.70 12.02 16.75
C MET A 150 -22.27 11.94 15.35
N VAL A 151 -23.49 11.41 15.20
CA VAL A 151 -24.20 11.41 13.91
C VAL A 151 -24.88 12.75 13.70
N THR A 152 -24.39 13.54 12.75
CA THR A 152 -24.96 14.85 12.44
C THR A 152 -26.12 14.73 11.46
N ARG A 153 -25.97 13.87 10.44
CA ARG A 153 -26.99 13.63 9.42
C ARG A 153 -27.02 12.16 9.07
N SER A 154 -28.20 11.62 8.82
CA SER A 154 -28.37 10.26 8.31
C SER A 154 -29.66 10.18 7.54
N LYS A 155 -29.73 9.30 6.54
CA LYS A 155 -30.97 8.96 5.85
C LYS A 155 -32.03 8.40 6.80
N CYS A 156 -31.61 7.74 7.88
CA CYS A 156 -32.51 7.27 8.92
C CYS A 156 -32.51 8.23 10.12
N PRO A 157 -33.64 8.92 10.40
CA PRO A 157 -33.70 9.91 11.48
C PRO A 157 -33.38 9.36 12.88
N SER A 158 -33.61 8.06 13.11
CA SER A 158 -33.37 7.41 14.41
C SER A 158 -31.89 7.39 14.83
N TYR A 159 -30.96 7.54 13.88
CA TYR A 159 -29.53 7.61 14.16
C TYR A 159 -29.04 9.03 14.45
N ILE A 160 -29.78 10.06 14.02
CA ILE A 160 -29.36 11.46 14.16
C ILE A 160 -29.24 11.81 15.64
N GLY A 161 -28.15 12.48 16.01
CA GLY A 161 -27.84 12.85 17.39
C GLY A 161 -27.25 11.73 18.24
N ALA A 162 -27.13 10.50 17.72
CA ALA A 162 -26.44 9.43 18.44
C ALA A 162 -24.96 9.80 18.63
N LYS A 163 -24.54 9.89 19.89
CA LYS A 163 -23.18 10.23 20.30
C LYS A 163 -22.60 9.10 21.16
N GLY A 164 -21.35 8.72 20.89
CA GLY A 164 -20.70 7.64 21.64
C GLY A 164 -19.30 7.31 21.16
N ILE A 165 -18.60 6.51 21.97
CA ILE A 165 -17.23 6.06 21.67
C ILE A 165 -17.31 4.86 20.74
N VAL A 166 -16.55 4.86 19.64
CA VAL A 166 -16.45 3.71 18.73
C VAL A 166 -15.69 2.58 19.41
N VAL A 167 -16.35 1.46 19.64
CA VAL A 167 -15.72 0.25 20.21
C VAL A 167 -15.24 -0.67 19.09
N LEU A 168 -16.03 -0.81 18.02
CA LEU A 168 -15.68 -1.66 16.88
C LEU A 168 -16.02 -0.95 15.57
N GLU A 169 -15.02 -0.87 14.69
CA GLU A 169 -15.19 -0.44 13.32
C GLU A 169 -15.19 -1.65 12.37
N THR A 170 -16.24 -1.81 11.57
CA THR A 170 -16.28 -2.78 10.47
C THR A 170 -16.18 -2.07 9.12
N LYS A 171 -16.22 -2.84 8.02
CA LYS A 171 -16.26 -2.26 6.67
C LYS A 171 -17.42 -1.26 6.51
N ASN A 172 -18.59 -1.58 7.04
CA ASN A 172 -19.83 -0.85 6.71
C ASN A 172 -20.47 -0.16 7.91
N THR A 173 -20.05 -0.46 9.13
CA THR A 173 -20.71 0.03 10.35
C THR A 173 -19.70 0.54 11.37
N PHE A 174 -20.15 1.49 12.18
CA PHE A 174 -19.54 1.84 13.45
C PHE A 174 -20.41 1.29 14.57
N GLN A 175 -19.80 0.60 15.54
CA GLN A 175 -20.48 0.22 16.77
C GLN A 175 -20.02 1.19 17.86
N ILE A 176 -20.95 2.02 18.32
CA ILE A 176 -20.67 3.05 19.32
C ILE A 176 -21.33 2.69 20.65
N ILE A 177 -20.64 2.93 21.75
CA ILE A 177 -21.20 2.88 23.10
C ILE A 177 -21.65 4.29 23.49
N CYS A 178 -22.94 4.44 23.77
CA CYS A 178 -23.52 5.69 24.24
C CYS A 178 -23.35 5.83 25.76
N GLU A 179 -23.54 7.05 26.28
CA GLU A 179 -23.43 7.36 27.72
C GLU A 179 -24.43 6.58 28.59
N ASN A 180 -25.52 6.08 27.98
CA ASN A 180 -26.53 5.23 28.62
C ASN A 180 -26.16 3.73 28.64
N ASP A 181 -24.88 3.39 28.45
CA ASP A 181 -24.36 2.01 28.37
C ASP A 181 -25.01 1.14 27.27
N GLN A 182 -25.63 1.77 26.26
CA GLN A 182 -26.22 1.05 25.11
C GLN A 182 -25.28 1.03 23.91
N LEU A 183 -25.00 -0.17 23.40
CA LEU A 183 -24.27 -0.36 22.16
C LEU A 183 -25.19 -0.14 20.95
N ARG A 184 -24.89 0.89 20.14
CA ARG A 184 -25.61 1.19 18.89
C ARG A 184 -24.74 0.85 17.68
N ILE A 185 -25.34 0.18 16.70
CA ILE A 185 -24.68 -0.16 15.43
C ILE A 185 -25.21 0.79 14.36
N ILE A 186 -24.35 1.68 13.87
CA ILE A 186 -24.72 2.71 12.91
C ILE A 186 -24.08 2.38 11.55
N PRO A 187 -24.87 2.31 10.47
CA PRO A 187 -24.34 2.14 9.12
C PRO A 187 -23.58 3.39 8.69
N LYS A 188 -22.43 3.19 8.04
CA LYS A 188 -21.65 4.30 7.44
C LYS A 188 -22.31 4.84 6.18
N ARG A 189 -23.05 3.99 5.46
CA ARG A 189 -23.77 4.43 4.26
C ARG A 189 -24.80 5.48 4.63
N ASP A 190 -24.89 6.53 3.82
CA ASP A 190 -25.85 7.63 3.90
C ASP A 190 -25.90 8.25 5.31
N SER A 191 -24.73 8.33 5.95
CA SER A 191 -24.56 8.92 7.28
C SER A 191 -23.32 9.82 7.31
N VAL A 192 -23.44 10.94 8.01
CA VAL A 192 -22.39 11.93 8.26
C VAL A 192 -22.12 11.96 9.75
N PHE A 193 -20.85 11.83 10.08
CA PHE A 193 -20.37 11.80 11.46
C PHE A 193 -19.50 13.03 11.72
N THR A 194 -19.51 13.51 12.95
CA THR A 194 -18.61 14.56 13.43
C THR A 194 -17.85 14.07 14.64
N PHE A 195 -16.59 14.47 14.75
CA PHE A 195 -15.76 14.26 15.93
C PHE A 195 -14.90 15.49 16.20
N ASN A 196 -14.46 15.61 17.45
CA ASN A 196 -13.67 16.74 17.91
C ASN A 196 -12.27 16.25 18.33
N VAL A 197 -11.25 17.02 17.97
CA VAL A 197 -9.87 16.83 18.42
C VAL A 197 -9.32 18.19 18.82
N SER A 198 -8.97 18.35 20.10
CA SER A 198 -8.60 19.62 20.73
C SER A 198 -9.63 20.74 20.40
N LYS A 199 -9.26 21.73 19.57
CA LYS A 199 -10.10 22.87 19.16
C LYS A 199 -10.78 22.68 17.80
N TRP A 200 -10.51 21.57 17.13
CA TRP A 200 -10.93 21.32 15.74
C TRP A 200 -12.11 20.36 15.69
N THR A 201 -13.08 20.68 14.85
CA THR A 201 -14.22 19.80 14.55
C THR A 201 -14.07 19.26 13.13
N PHE A 202 -14.10 17.95 12.99
CA PHE A 202 -13.99 17.27 11.71
C PHE A 202 -15.29 16.60 11.32
N THR A 203 -15.65 16.70 10.05
CA THR A 203 -16.82 16.05 9.48
C THR A 203 -16.38 14.89 8.59
N LEU A 204 -16.90 13.71 8.87
CA LEU A 204 -16.60 12.46 8.20
C LEU A 204 -17.83 11.98 7.42
N PHE A 205 -17.67 11.86 6.11
CA PHE A 205 -18.70 11.32 5.24
C PHE A 205 -18.61 9.80 5.19
N GLY A 206 -19.62 9.13 5.75
CA GLY A 206 -19.60 7.69 5.91
C GLY A 206 -19.55 6.92 4.59
N ASN A 207 -20.11 7.46 3.49
CA ASN A 207 -20.03 6.90 2.13
C ASN A 207 -18.58 6.73 1.63
N HIS A 208 -17.64 7.51 2.15
CA HIS A 208 -16.21 7.40 1.85
C HIS A 208 -15.45 6.45 2.78
N MET A 209 -16.10 6.02 3.86
CA MET A 209 -15.53 5.20 4.94
C MET A 209 -15.99 3.74 4.91
N ASN A 210 -16.65 3.31 3.81
CA ASN A 210 -17.07 1.93 3.56
C ASN A 210 -15.90 0.97 3.23
N ILE A 211 -14.83 1.03 4.01
CA ILE A 211 -13.57 0.31 3.85
C ILE A 211 -13.20 -0.25 5.21
N ARG A 212 -12.59 -1.43 5.25
CA ARG A 212 -12.08 -1.98 6.52
C ARG A 212 -10.93 -1.11 7.05
N PRO A 213 -10.81 -0.90 8.37
CA PRO A 213 -9.71 -0.13 8.95
C PRO A 213 -8.33 -0.59 8.47
N SER A 214 -8.11 -1.90 8.45
CA SER A 214 -6.85 -2.50 8.00
C SER A 214 -6.52 -2.24 6.53
N GLU A 215 -7.54 -2.15 5.67
CA GLU A 215 -7.38 -1.87 4.24
C GLU A 215 -7.22 -0.35 4.00
N ARG A 216 -7.73 0.48 4.91
CA ARG A 216 -7.79 1.93 4.77
C ARG A 216 -6.42 2.58 4.82
N ALA A 217 -5.57 2.16 5.74
CA ALA A 217 -4.23 2.73 5.94
C ALA A 217 -3.34 2.64 4.67
N ALA A 218 -3.43 1.54 3.93
CA ALA A 218 -2.65 1.31 2.71
C ALA A 218 -3.32 1.86 1.44
N ARG A 219 -4.56 2.35 1.52
CA ARG A 219 -5.31 2.73 0.34
C ARG A 219 -4.91 4.11 -0.17
N LYS A 220 -4.77 4.23 -1.49
CA LYS A 220 -4.72 5.52 -2.18
C LYS A 220 -6.15 6.02 -2.43
N PHE A 221 -6.55 7.05 -1.69
CA PHE A 221 -7.84 7.69 -1.88
C PHE A 221 -7.84 8.49 -3.19
N LYS A 222 -8.94 8.42 -3.92
CA LYS A 222 -9.21 9.21 -5.13
C LYS A 222 -10.39 10.13 -4.83
N SER A 223 -10.43 11.29 -5.48
CA SER A 223 -11.60 12.16 -5.44
C SER A 223 -12.83 11.39 -5.94
N LYS A 224 -13.94 11.57 -5.24
CA LYS A 224 -15.26 11.07 -5.62
C LYS A 224 -16.22 12.25 -5.64
N PRO A 225 -17.21 12.25 -6.56
CA PRO A 225 -18.19 13.33 -6.67
C PRO A 225 -19.06 13.47 -5.42
N THR A 226 -19.75 14.61 -5.36
CA THR A 226 -20.56 15.11 -4.24
C THR A 226 -21.53 14.07 -3.70
N ILE A 227 -21.69 14.09 -2.38
CA ILE A 227 -22.41 13.08 -1.62
C ILE A 227 -23.80 13.62 -1.32
N ASP A 228 -24.81 13.13 -2.03
CA ASP A 228 -26.20 13.29 -1.58
C ASP A 228 -26.49 12.30 -0.45
N LEU A 229 -27.29 12.75 0.52
CA LEU A 229 -27.80 11.98 1.65
C LEU A 229 -29.20 11.45 1.36
#